data_AF-A0A916NFM9-F1
#
_entry.id   AF-A0A916NFM9-F1
#
_cell.length_a   1.000
_cell.length_b   1.000
_cell.length_c   1.000
_cell.angle_alpha   90.00
_cell.angle_beta   90.00
_cell.angle_gamma   90.00
#
_symmetry.space_group_name_H-M   'P 1'
#
loop_
_entity.id
_entity.type
_entity.pdbx_description
1 polymer ?
#
loop_
_entity_poly.entity_id
_entity_poly.type
_entity_poly.pdbx_seq_one_letter_code
_entity_poly.pdbx_strand_id
1 'polypeptide(L)'
;MKLKKRILYYVIGFVLGLILVVIIFADKDMFGFMPSNRVREDIQNSNIMISPHEKAKLDCMGIDESFIFEMIENADVNFSNSQTSFSTEKFYKDGYEFNMKVKKYELEYKGKLLNFWIAPEDTISIIHTVNSKCKVAETDALHLEVMLMPENLIFKKMLEKDLWLNKQIDCAMECYQITKADVDELFKSGDILLEESLPGRKPNPIYFVKHKINDTNWIFWVEIGATKTRIKYFVNATGMKLEKNQYLINEIFNKAKEDDGCGCYEE
;
A
#
# COMPACT_ATOMS: atom_id res chain seq x y z
N MET A 1 55.97 19.13 -18.51
CA MET A 1 55.35 18.12 -17.63
C MET A 1 55.64 16.73 -18.21
N LYS A 2 56.25 15.81 -17.45
CA LYS A 2 56.61 14.46 -17.97
C LYS A 2 55.33 13.62 -18.19
N LEU A 3 55.26 12.88 -19.30
CA LEU A 3 54.10 12.05 -19.70
C LEU A 3 53.59 11.14 -18.58
N LYS A 4 54.51 10.58 -17.78
CA LYS A 4 54.21 9.75 -16.59
C LYS A 4 53.30 10.44 -15.57
N LYS A 5 53.48 11.75 -15.32
CA LYS A 5 52.63 12.49 -14.37
C LYS A 5 51.21 12.66 -14.92
N ARG A 6 51.05 12.84 -16.23
CA ARG A 6 49.72 12.97 -16.87
C ARG A 6 48.92 11.67 -16.77
N ILE A 7 49.58 10.53 -17.03
CA ILE A 7 48.95 9.20 -16.90
C ILE A 7 48.56 8.93 -15.44
N LEU A 8 49.41 9.29 -14.47
CA LEU A 8 49.10 9.11 -13.05
C LEU A 8 47.83 9.86 -12.62
N TYR A 9 47.71 11.15 -12.98
CA TYR A 9 46.50 11.92 -12.67
C TYR A 9 45.26 11.38 -13.36
N TYR A 10 45.39 10.90 -14.60
CA TYR A 10 44.27 10.25 -15.31
C TYR A 10 43.81 8.97 -14.60
N VAL A 11 44.73 8.10 -14.19
CA VAL A 11 44.38 6.84 -13.50
C VAL A 11 43.72 7.13 -12.15
N ILE A 12 44.20 8.13 -11.40
CA ILE A 12 43.58 8.53 -10.14
C ILE A 12 42.14 9.03 -10.38
N GLY A 13 41.94 9.89 -11.37
CA GLY A 13 40.60 10.36 -11.75
C GLY A 13 39.69 9.25 -12.24
N PHE A 14 40.22 8.29 -13.02
CA PHE A 14 39.49 7.14 -13.52
C PHE A 14 39.06 6.19 -12.41
N VAL A 15 39.95 5.88 -11.46
CA VAL A 15 39.63 5.05 -10.29
C VAL A 15 38.62 5.74 -9.39
N LEU A 16 38.76 7.04 -9.13
CA LEU A 16 37.75 7.83 -8.40
C LEU A 16 36.40 7.83 -9.13
N GLY A 17 36.40 7.95 -10.45
CA GLY A 17 35.20 7.84 -11.28
C GLY A 17 34.54 6.46 -11.17
N LEU A 18 35.32 5.38 -11.20
CA LEU A 18 34.82 4.03 -11.01
C LEU A 18 34.23 3.83 -9.61
N ILE A 19 34.87 4.33 -8.56
CA ILE A 19 34.35 4.27 -7.19
C ILE A 19 33.01 5.00 -7.10
N LEU A 20 32.90 6.19 -7.69
CA LEU A 20 31.67 6.97 -7.69
C LEU A 20 30.53 6.27 -8.46
N VAL A 21 30.84 5.66 -9.61
CA VAL A 21 29.88 4.83 -10.36
C VAL A 21 29.43 3.64 -9.50
N VAL A 22 30.37 2.93 -8.86
CA VAL A 22 30.02 1.81 -7.97
C VAL A 22 29.15 2.27 -6.82
N ILE A 23 29.41 3.41 -6.17
CA ILE A 23 28.57 3.91 -5.07
C ILE A 23 27.17 4.27 -5.56
N ILE A 24 27.04 4.94 -6.72
CA ILE A 24 25.74 5.33 -7.27
C ILE A 24 24.91 4.10 -7.70
N PHE A 25 25.55 3.03 -8.17
CA PHE A 25 24.87 1.83 -8.66
C PHE A 25 24.93 0.61 -7.72
N ALA A 26 25.63 0.71 -6.58
CA ALA A 26 25.70 -0.35 -5.57
C ALA A 26 24.33 -0.56 -4.92
N ASP A 27 23.67 0.54 -4.56
CA ASP A 27 22.24 0.54 -4.25
C ASP A 27 21.47 0.78 -5.55
N LYS A 28 21.17 -0.30 -6.26
CA LYS A 28 20.39 -0.32 -7.52
C LYS A 28 19.03 0.41 -7.44
N ASP A 29 18.59 0.75 -6.22
CA ASP A 29 17.28 1.33 -5.91
C ASP A 29 17.30 2.79 -5.43
N MET A 30 18.46 3.45 -5.29
CA MET A 30 18.56 4.76 -4.60
C MET A 30 17.67 5.87 -5.18
N PHE A 31 17.36 5.83 -6.48
CA PHE A 31 16.59 6.88 -7.17
C PHE A 31 15.21 6.43 -7.67
N GLY A 32 14.77 5.20 -7.38
CA GLY A 32 13.45 4.70 -7.82
C GLY A 32 13.23 4.65 -9.34
N PHE A 33 14.21 5.02 -10.16
CA PHE A 33 14.07 5.16 -11.61
C PHE A 33 14.02 3.80 -12.33
N MET A 34 14.49 2.73 -11.70
CA MET A 34 14.66 1.44 -12.36
C MET A 34 13.31 0.90 -12.86
N PRO A 35 13.25 0.30 -14.07
CA PRO A 35 11.98 -0.17 -14.64
C PRO A 35 11.22 -1.13 -13.72
N SER A 36 11.91 -1.96 -12.93
CA SER A 36 11.31 -2.86 -11.94
C SER A 36 10.53 -2.10 -10.86
N ASN A 37 11.09 -1.00 -10.36
CA ASN A 37 10.48 -0.20 -9.29
C ASN A 37 9.22 0.49 -9.78
N ARG A 38 9.26 0.99 -11.01
CA ARG A 38 8.08 1.60 -11.65
C ARG A 38 6.94 0.61 -11.81
N VAL A 39 7.23 -0.63 -12.20
CA VAL A 39 6.20 -1.68 -12.32
C VAL A 39 5.61 -1.99 -10.95
N ARG A 40 6.43 -2.17 -9.91
CA ARG A 40 5.95 -2.38 -8.54
C ARG A 40 5.13 -1.19 -8.04
N GLU A 41 5.60 0.02 -8.24
CA GLU A 41 4.92 1.27 -7.86
C GLU A 41 3.59 1.43 -8.59
N ASP A 42 3.51 1.12 -9.88
CA ASP A 42 2.27 1.13 -10.67
C ASP A 42 1.25 0.14 -10.09
N ILE A 43 1.69 -1.08 -9.72
CA ILE A 43 0.82 -2.09 -9.09
C ILE A 43 0.37 -1.61 -7.69
N GLN A 44 1.29 -1.14 -6.85
CA GLN A 44 1.00 -0.62 -5.51
C GLN A 44 0.00 0.55 -5.53
N ASN A 45 0.07 1.37 -6.58
CA ASN A 45 -0.77 2.54 -6.77
C ASN A 45 -2.10 2.23 -7.50
N SER A 46 -2.38 0.97 -7.77
CA SER A 46 -3.57 0.52 -8.49
C SER A 46 -4.50 -0.27 -7.58
N ASN A 47 -5.78 -0.31 -7.93
CA ASN A 47 -6.72 -1.24 -7.31
C ASN A 47 -6.39 -2.65 -7.81
N ILE A 48 -5.94 -3.51 -6.89
CA ILE A 48 -5.64 -4.90 -7.19
C ILE A 48 -6.96 -5.65 -7.30
N MET A 49 -7.17 -6.29 -8.44
CA MET A 49 -8.36 -7.05 -8.74
C MET A 49 -8.01 -8.51 -8.99
N ILE A 50 -8.91 -9.40 -8.58
CA ILE A 50 -8.76 -10.84 -8.77
C ILE A 50 -10.11 -11.45 -9.13
N SER A 51 -10.12 -12.46 -9.99
CA SER A 51 -11.32 -13.25 -10.24
C SER A 51 -11.45 -14.41 -9.25
N PRO A 52 -12.67 -14.87 -8.94
CA PRO A 52 -12.88 -16.06 -8.11
C PRO A 52 -12.10 -17.28 -8.59
N HIS A 53 -11.96 -17.43 -9.91
CA HIS A 53 -11.16 -18.47 -10.53
C HIS A 53 -9.67 -18.37 -10.21
N GLU A 54 -9.08 -17.17 -10.32
CA GLU A 54 -7.67 -16.97 -9.98
C GLU A 54 -7.45 -17.10 -8.47
N LYS A 55 -8.39 -16.64 -7.65
CA LYS A 55 -8.33 -16.82 -6.18
C LYS A 55 -8.23 -18.29 -5.79
N ALA A 56 -9.10 -19.14 -6.32
CA ALA A 56 -9.08 -20.57 -6.04
C ALA A 56 -7.78 -21.27 -6.51
N LYS A 57 -7.16 -20.79 -7.60
CA LYS A 57 -5.84 -21.28 -8.02
C LYS A 57 -4.74 -20.87 -7.05
N LEU A 58 -4.75 -19.64 -6.55
CA LEU A 58 -3.79 -19.16 -5.56
C LEU A 58 -3.90 -19.95 -4.26
N ASP A 59 -5.12 -20.19 -3.79
CA ASP A 59 -5.39 -21.02 -2.61
C ASP A 59 -4.79 -22.42 -2.76
N CYS A 60 -5.00 -23.05 -3.92
CA CYS A 60 -4.41 -24.35 -4.23
C CYS A 60 -2.87 -24.33 -4.31
N MET A 61 -2.28 -23.20 -4.72
CA MET A 61 -0.83 -22.99 -4.74
C MET A 61 -0.23 -22.65 -3.36
N GLY A 62 -1.08 -22.52 -2.33
CA GLY A 62 -0.71 -22.07 -0.98
C GLY A 62 -0.25 -20.62 -0.96
N ILE A 63 -0.82 -19.78 -1.84
CA ILE A 63 -0.52 -18.35 -1.93
C ILE A 63 -1.70 -17.60 -1.32
N ASP A 64 -1.46 -16.96 -0.18
CA ASP A 64 -2.44 -16.10 0.47
C ASP A 64 -2.28 -14.63 0.04
N GLU A 65 -3.23 -13.79 0.45
CA GLU A 65 -3.23 -12.35 0.16
C GLU A 65 -1.97 -11.67 0.74
N SER A 66 -1.50 -12.10 1.92
CA SER A 66 -0.30 -11.52 2.53
C SER A 66 0.94 -11.71 1.65
N PHE A 67 1.11 -12.90 1.11
CA PHE A 67 2.19 -13.23 0.18
C PHE A 67 2.13 -12.38 -1.10
N ILE A 68 0.94 -12.10 -1.62
CA ILE A 68 0.75 -11.26 -2.81
C ILE A 68 1.17 -9.82 -2.52
N PHE A 69 0.76 -9.24 -1.39
CA PHE A 69 1.18 -7.89 -1.03
C PHE A 69 2.70 -7.80 -0.76
N GLU A 70 3.30 -8.84 -0.15
CA GLU A 70 4.76 -8.94 -0.03
C GLU A 70 5.45 -9.06 -1.39
N MET A 71 4.89 -9.83 -2.33
CA MET A 71 5.39 -9.97 -3.69
C MET A 71 5.35 -8.63 -4.42
N ILE A 72 4.24 -7.90 -4.36
CA ILE A 72 4.12 -6.59 -5.02
C ILE A 72 5.21 -5.62 -4.54
N GLU A 73 5.59 -5.71 -3.27
CA GLU A 73 6.61 -4.86 -2.67
C GLU A 73 8.04 -5.32 -3.00
N ASN A 74 8.30 -6.63 -3.07
CA ASN A 74 9.66 -7.18 -3.05
C ASN A 74 10.04 -8.04 -4.26
N ALA A 75 9.12 -8.27 -5.20
CA ALA A 75 9.37 -9.16 -6.33
C ALA A 75 10.39 -8.60 -7.33
N ASP A 76 11.07 -9.54 -7.98
CA ASP A 76 11.82 -9.27 -9.20
C ASP A 76 10.87 -9.30 -10.39
N VAL A 77 11.02 -8.34 -11.31
CA VAL A 77 10.21 -8.27 -12.52
C VAL A 77 10.92 -9.01 -13.66
N ASN A 78 10.31 -10.08 -14.15
CA ASN A 78 10.84 -10.85 -15.28
C ASN A 78 10.42 -10.20 -16.60
N PHE A 79 11.19 -9.22 -17.05
CA PHE A 79 10.94 -8.53 -18.32
C PHE A 79 11.00 -9.44 -19.55
N SER A 80 11.72 -10.56 -19.49
CA SER A 80 11.84 -11.50 -20.62
C SER A 80 10.53 -12.22 -20.92
N ASN A 81 9.73 -12.48 -19.87
CA ASN A 81 8.41 -13.10 -19.97
C ASN A 81 7.26 -12.08 -19.88
N SER A 82 7.58 -10.79 -19.77
CA SER A 82 6.59 -9.70 -19.68
C SER A 82 6.24 -9.13 -21.05
N GLN A 83 4.99 -8.69 -21.20
CA GLN A 83 4.52 -7.90 -22.35
C GLN A 83 4.45 -6.42 -21.96
N THR A 84 5.49 -5.67 -22.36
CA THR A 84 5.62 -4.24 -22.03
C THR A 84 4.88 -3.31 -22.99
N SER A 85 4.45 -3.82 -24.14
CA SER A 85 3.56 -3.13 -25.08
C SER A 85 2.09 -3.29 -24.63
N PHE A 86 1.28 -2.28 -24.95
CA PHE A 86 -0.15 -2.36 -24.66
C PHE A 86 -0.83 -3.43 -25.51
N SER A 87 -1.62 -4.29 -24.87
CA SER A 87 -2.65 -5.11 -25.52
C SER A 87 -4.03 -4.69 -25.04
N THR A 88 -5.04 -4.90 -25.87
CA THR A 88 -6.44 -4.70 -25.49
C THR A 88 -6.99 -6.04 -24.99
N GLU A 89 -7.47 -6.05 -23.75
CA GLU A 89 -8.07 -7.22 -23.11
C GLU A 89 -9.52 -6.93 -22.75
N LYS A 90 -10.34 -7.98 -22.72
CA LYS A 90 -11.77 -7.91 -22.44
C LYS A 90 -12.05 -8.36 -21.01
N PHE A 91 -12.85 -7.58 -20.30
CA PHE A 91 -13.27 -7.87 -18.93
C PHE A 91 -14.78 -7.70 -18.78
N TYR A 92 -15.34 -8.34 -17.77
CA TYR A 92 -16.75 -8.21 -17.41
C TYR A 92 -16.87 -7.73 -15.96
N LYS A 93 -17.60 -6.64 -15.76
CA LYS A 93 -17.89 -6.12 -14.41
C LYS A 93 -19.36 -5.71 -14.35
N ASP A 94 -20.05 -6.16 -13.31
CA ASP A 94 -21.46 -5.82 -13.07
C ASP A 94 -22.40 -6.11 -14.27
N GLY A 95 -22.09 -7.15 -15.06
CA GLY A 95 -22.85 -7.53 -16.26
C GLY A 95 -22.50 -6.77 -17.55
N TYR A 96 -21.52 -5.86 -17.51
CA TYR A 96 -21.07 -5.08 -18.65
C TYR A 96 -19.70 -5.53 -19.15
N GLU A 97 -19.57 -5.71 -20.47
CA GLU A 97 -18.29 -5.95 -21.13
C GLU A 97 -17.57 -4.62 -21.33
N PHE A 98 -16.29 -4.56 -20.98
CA PHE A 98 -15.42 -3.43 -21.26
C PHE A 98 -14.04 -3.88 -21.71
N ASN A 99 -13.40 -3.05 -22.52
CA ASN A 99 -12.06 -3.30 -23.04
C ASN A 99 -11.08 -2.40 -22.30
N MET A 100 -9.96 -2.96 -21.85
CA MET A 100 -8.89 -2.21 -21.21
C MET A 100 -7.58 -2.39 -21.96
N LYS A 101 -6.77 -1.32 -22.00
CA LYS A 101 -5.39 -1.42 -22.46
C LYS A 101 -4.50 -1.79 -21.30
N VAL A 102 -3.85 -2.96 -21.38
CA VAL A 102 -3.01 -3.47 -20.30
C VAL A 102 -1.58 -3.72 -20.77
N LYS A 103 -0.65 -3.68 -19.82
CA LYS A 103 0.68 -4.27 -19.93
C LYS A 103 0.75 -5.46 -18.99
N LYS A 104 1.42 -6.54 -19.39
CA LYS A 104 1.47 -7.79 -18.61
C LYS A 104 2.86 -7.98 -18.06
N TYR A 105 3.00 -8.08 -16.74
CA TYR A 105 4.28 -8.23 -16.08
C TYR A 105 4.31 -9.52 -15.27
N GLU A 106 5.33 -10.35 -15.48
CA GLU A 106 5.59 -11.52 -14.66
C GLU A 106 6.48 -11.10 -13.48
N LEU A 107 6.00 -11.35 -12.26
CA LEU A 107 6.71 -11.08 -11.01
C LEU A 107 7.14 -12.40 -10.38
N GLU A 108 8.39 -12.46 -9.94
CA GLU A 108 8.96 -13.58 -9.18
C GLU A 108 9.23 -13.16 -7.73
N TYR A 109 8.70 -13.95 -6.79
CA TYR A 109 8.99 -13.77 -5.37
C TYR A 109 9.04 -15.10 -4.65
N LYS A 110 10.13 -15.36 -3.92
CA LYS A 110 10.35 -16.62 -3.16
C LYS A 110 10.10 -17.88 -4.02
N GLY A 111 10.49 -17.86 -5.30
CA GLY A 111 10.33 -18.97 -6.24
C GLY A 111 8.89 -19.19 -6.75
N LYS A 112 7.97 -18.25 -6.52
CA LYS A 112 6.62 -18.25 -7.09
C LYS A 112 6.52 -17.18 -8.18
N LEU A 113 5.78 -17.49 -9.24
CA LEU A 113 5.56 -16.61 -10.39
C LEU A 113 4.08 -16.24 -10.49
N LEU A 114 3.80 -14.93 -10.59
CA LEU A 114 2.46 -14.40 -10.87
C LEU A 114 2.52 -13.36 -11.99
N ASN A 115 1.47 -13.28 -12.79
CA ASN A 115 1.28 -12.26 -13.81
C ASN A 115 0.38 -11.15 -13.30
N PHE A 116 0.81 -9.90 -13.46
CA PHE A 116 0.06 -8.70 -13.17
C PHE A 116 -0.25 -7.97 -14.47
N TRP A 117 -1.55 -7.82 -14.77
CA TRP A 117 -2.00 -7.06 -15.93
C TRP A 117 -2.36 -5.65 -15.46
N ILE A 118 -1.51 -4.69 -15.80
CA ILE A 118 -1.59 -3.31 -15.33
C ILE A 118 -2.31 -2.48 -16.39
N ALA A 119 -3.44 -1.89 -16.00
CA ALA A 119 -4.15 -0.86 -16.76
C ALA A 119 -3.83 0.52 -16.17
N PRO A 120 -2.81 1.23 -16.68
CA PRO A 120 -2.35 2.48 -16.09
C PRO A 120 -3.36 3.62 -16.21
N GLU A 121 -4.20 3.63 -17.26
CA GLU A 121 -5.24 4.65 -17.46
C GLU A 121 -6.35 4.54 -16.41
N ASP A 122 -6.70 3.31 -16.01
CA ASP A 122 -7.79 3.04 -15.07
C ASP A 122 -7.31 2.82 -13.63
N THR A 123 -6.00 2.86 -13.38
CA THR A 123 -5.37 2.55 -12.08
C THR A 123 -5.81 1.18 -11.52
N ILE A 124 -5.82 0.16 -12.37
CA ILE A 124 -6.22 -1.21 -12.01
C ILE A 124 -5.07 -2.17 -12.32
N SER A 125 -4.81 -3.13 -11.43
CA SER A 125 -3.94 -4.27 -11.71
C SER A 125 -4.68 -5.58 -11.46
N ILE A 126 -4.61 -6.50 -12.40
CA ILE A 126 -5.34 -7.77 -12.33
C ILE A 126 -4.35 -8.91 -12.17
N ILE A 127 -4.62 -9.80 -11.21
CA ILE A 127 -3.76 -10.95 -10.90
C ILE A 127 -4.15 -12.15 -11.76
N HIS A 128 -3.14 -12.78 -12.36
CA HIS A 128 -3.25 -14.06 -13.05
C HIS A 128 -2.15 -15.01 -12.59
N THR A 129 -2.51 -16.26 -12.32
CA THR A 129 -1.56 -17.32 -11.98
C THR A 129 -0.78 -17.79 -13.19
N VAL A 130 0.50 -18.10 -12.97
CA VAL A 130 1.38 -18.71 -13.99
C VAL A 130 1.47 -20.21 -13.74
N ASN A 131 1.13 -21.01 -14.76
CA ASN A 131 1.37 -22.45 -14.79
C ASN A 131 0.83 -23.23 -13.56
N SER A 132 -0.43 -22.99 -13.21
CA SER A 132 -1.09 -23.73 -12.14
C SER A 132 -1.51 -25.13 -12.62
N LYS A 133 -1.06 -26.18 -11.92
CA LYS A 133 -1.55 -27.56 -12.11
C LYS A 133 -2.88 -27.82 -11.40
N CYS A 134 -3.45 -26.80 -10.76
CA CYS A 134 -4.67 -26.92 -9.99
C CYS A 134 -5.88 -27.08 -10.91
N LYS A 135 -6.65 -28.14 -10.70
CA LYS A 135 -7.96 -28.31 -11.32
C LYS A 135 -8.97 -27.55 -10.46
N VAL A 136 -9.30 -26.33 -10.89
CA VAL A 136 -10.36 -25.53 -10.27
C VAL A 136 -11.66 -25.80 -11.03
N ALA A 137 -12.80 -25.81 -10.33
CA ALA A 137 -14.11 -25.87 -10.97
C ALA A 137 -14.29 -24.66 -11.91
N GLU A 138 -15.23 -24.73 -12.87
CA GLU A 138 -15.64 -23.56 -13.65
C GLU A 138 -16.31 -22.53 -12.75
N THR A 139 -15.50 -21.75 -12.06
CA THR A 139 -15.89 -20.51 -11.37
C THR A 139 -15.78 -19.36 -12.36
N ASP A 140 -16.53 -18.29 -12.13
CA ASP A 140 -16.49 -17.10 -12.97
C ASP A 140 -15.04 -16.56 -13.08
N ALA A 141 -14.46 -16.69 -14.28
CA ALA A 141 -13.10 -16.24 -14.56
C ALA A 141 -13.05 -14.74 -14.89
N LEU A 142 -14.21 -14.11 -15.09
CA LEU A 142 -14.35 -12.80 -15.69
C LEU A 142 -14.84 -11.76 -14.69
N HIS A 143 -15.60 -12.15 -13.66
CA HIS A 143 -15.95 -11.27 -12.55
C HIS A 143 -14.72 -10.91 -11.73
N LEU A 144 -14.46 -9.61 -11.56
CA LEU A 144 -13.32 -9.08 -10.82
C LEU A 144 -13.77 -8.47 -9.50
N GLU A 145 -13.15 -8.93 -8.41
CA GLU A 145 -13.33 -8.38 -7.07
C GLU A 145 -12.06 -7.63 -6.64
N VAL A 146 -12.23 -6.60 -5.80
CA VAL A 146 -11.09 -5.86 -5.24
C VAL A 146 -10.45 -6.70 -4.14
N MET A 147 -9.15 -6.95 -4.26
CA MET A 147 -8.34 -7.57 -3.22
C MET A 147 -7.87 -6.50 -2.24
N LEU A 148 -8.36 -6.57 -1.01
CA LEU A 148 -7.94 -5.67 0.07
C LEU A 148 -6.68 -6.20 0.76
N MET A 149 -5.88 -5.27 1.27
CA MET A 149 -4.72 -5.62 2.09
C MET A 149 -5.19 -6.22 3.42
N PRO A 150 -4.64 -7.38 3.83
CA PRO A 150 -4.91 -7.94 5.14
C PRO A 150 -4.57 -6.97 6.29
N GLU A 151 -5.40 -6.95 7.34
CA GLU A 151 -5.26 -6.01 8.46
C GLU A 151 -3.89 -6.09 9.16
N ASN A 152 -3.36 -7.30 9.34
CA ASN A 152 -2.05 -7.53 9.92
C ASN A 152 -0.92 -6.84 9.13
N LEU A 153 -1.02 -6.80 7.79
CA LEU A 153 -0.06 -6.09 6.94
C LEU A 153 -0.24 -4.58 7.01
N ILE A 154 -1.48 -4.10 7.10
CA ILE A 154 -1.76 -2.67 7.31
C ILE A 154 -1.10 -2.21 8.61
N PHE A 155 -1.30 -2.95 9.71
CA PHE A 155 -0.69 -2.66 11.00
C PHE A 155 0.84 -2.73 10.97
N LYS A 156 1.41 -3.76 10.33
CA LYS A 156 2.85 -3.85 10.11
C LYS A 156 3.39 -2.59 9.41
N LYS A 157 2.73 -2.12 8.35
CA LYS A 157 3.12 -0.89 7.63
C LYS A 157 2.99 0.37 8.48
N MET A 158 2.00 0.43 9.37
CA MET A 158 1.85 1.55 10.31
C MET A 158 3.02 1.57 11.32
N LEU A 159 3.40 0.41 11.86
CA LEU A 159 4.43 0.23 12.89
C LEU A 159 5.88 0.37 12.36
N GLU A 160 6.12 0.07 11.09
CA GLU A 160 7.44 0.21 10.46
C GLU A 160 7.85 1.69 10.23
N LYS A 161 6.93 2.63 10.42
CA LYS A 161 7.11 4.06 10.15
C LYS A 161 7.14 4.86 11.44
N ASP A 162 7.76 6.03 11.38
CA ASP A 162 7.78 6.95 12.52
C ASP A 162 6.36 7.49 12.80
N LEU A 163 5.87 7.29 14.03
CA LEU A 163 4.63 7.92 14.48
C LEU A 163 4.84 9.44 14.56
N TRP A 164 3.97 10.18 13.88
CA TRP A 164 3.93 11.63 13.91
C TRP A 164 2.59 12.11 14.45
N LEU A 165 2.68 12.91 15.52
CA LEU A 165 1.58 13.60 16.15
C LEU A 165 1.77 15.10 15.93
N ASN A 166 0.67 15.82 15.69
CA ASN A 166 0.69 17.27 15.65
C ASN A 166 0.33 17.83 17.04
N LYS A 167 0.54 19.13 17.25
CA LYS A 167 0.26 19.79 18.54
C LYS A 167 -1.18 19.60 19.04
N GLN A 168 -2.15 19.58 18.12
CA GLN A 168 -3.58 19.43 18.47
C GLN A 168 -3.84 18.01 18.99
N ILE A 169 -3.22 17.01 18.36
CA ILE A 169 -3.32 15.60 18.76
C ILE A 169 -2.58 15.35 20.06
N ASP A 170 -1.38 15.91 20.23
CA ASP A 170 -0.64 15.83 21.50
C ASP A 170 -1.47 16.43 22.65
N CYS A 171 -2.03 17.62 22.45
CA CYS A 171 -2.93 18.29 23.41
C CYS A 171 -4.15 17.42 23.76
N ALA A 172 -4.84 16.89 22.75
CA ALA A 172 -6.03 16.08 22.96
C ALA A 172 -5.69 14.76 23.67
N MET A 173 -4.57 14.12 23.31
CA MET A 173 -4.12 12.88 23.97
C MET A 173 -3.81 13.12 25.45
N GLU A 174 -3.11 14.22 25.78
CA GLU A 174 -2.85 14.60 27.18
C GLU A 174 -4.15 14.83 27.96
N CYS A 175 -5.11 15.56 27.37
CA CYS A 175 -6.39 15.86 27.99
C CYS A 175 -7.23 14.59 28.26
N TYR A 176 -7.29 13.68 27.30
CA TYR A 176 -8.05 12.43 27.40
C TYR A 176 -7.26 11.28 28.05
N GLN A 177 -6.06 11.56 28.56
CA GLN A 177 -5.16 10.56 29.19
C GLN A 177 -4.86 9.38 28.26
N ILE A 178 -4.78 9.62 26.96
CA ILE A 178 -4.37 8.64 25.96
C ILE A 178 -2.84 8.69 25.88
N THR A 179 -2.20 7.59 26.22
CA THR A 179 -0.75 7.45 26.21
C THR A 179 -0.25 6.97 24.86
N LYS A 180 1.06 7.09 24.64
CA LYS A 180 1.71 6.47 23.47
C LYS A 180 1.58 4.94 23.46
N ALA A 181 1.52 4.31 24.64
CA ALA A 181 1.33 2.86 24.73
C ALA A 181 -0.05 2.44 24.21
N ASP A 182 -1.09 3.23 24.45
CA ASP A 182 -2.43 3.00 23.91
C ASP A 182 -2.43 3.12 22.37
N VAL A 183 -1.65 4.04 21.81
CA VAL A 183 -1.47 4.16 20.35
C VAL A 183 -0.68 2.97 19.78
N ASP A 184 0.31 2.45 20.50
CA ASP A 184 1.03 1.24 20.08
C ASP A 184 0.12 0.00 20.13
N GLU A 185 -0.84 -0.06 21.05
CA GLU A 185 -1.83 -1.14 21.15
C GLU A 185 -2.92 -1.02 20.07
N LEU A 186 -3.34 0.21 19.75
CA LEU A 186 -4.19 0.54 18.60
C LEU A 186 -3.64 -0.07 17.30
N PHE A 187 -2.33 0.06 17.06
CA PHE A 187 -1.67 -0.51 15.87
C PHE A 187 -1.35 -2.01 15.96
N LYS A 188 -1.81 -2.71 17.00
CA LYS A 188 -1.66 -4.18 17.14
C LYS A 188 -3.00 -4.91 17.18
N SER A 189 -4.02 -4.27 17.75
CA SER A 189 -5.29 -4.92 18.10
C SER A 189 -6.52 -4.05 17.85
N GLY A 190 -6.36 -2.88 17.21
CA GLY A 190 -7.49 -2.08 16.79
C GLY A 190 -8.31 -2.79 15.70
N ASP A 191 -9.58 -2.43 15.60
CA ASP A 191 -10.47 -2.88 14.52
C ASP A 191 -10.38 -1.88 13.37
N ILE A 192 -9.96 -2.32 12.17
CA ILE A 192 -9.92 -1.44 10.99
C ILE A 192 -11.32 -1.35 10.38
N LEU A 193 -11.87 -0.15 10.30
CA LEU A 193 -13.15 0.13 9.63
C LEU A 193 -12.90 0.24 8.12
N LEU A 194 -12.68 -0.89 7.45
CA LEU A 194 -12.28 -0.94 6.04
C LEU A 194 -13.30 -0.30 5.09
N GLU A 195 -14.59 -0.47 5.34
CA GLU A 195 -15.66 0.12 4.51
C GLU A 195 -15.64 1.65 4.52
N GLU A 196 -15.19 2.23 5.63
CA GLU A 196 -15.10 3.69 5.81
C GLU A 196 -13.70 4.22 5.44
N SER A 197 -12.71 3.33 5.35
CA SER A 197 -11.33 3.68 5.07
C SER A 197 -11.12 3.98 3.58
N LEU A 198 -10.03 4.70 3.27
CA LEU A 198 -9.65 5.06 1.91
C LEU A 198 -8.24 4.51 1.59
N PRO A 199 -8.08 3.18 1.50
CA PRO A 199 -6.79 2.54 1.23
C PRO A 199 -6.21 2.88 -0.14
N GLY A 200 -7.03 3.29 -1.10
CA GLY A 200 -6.58 3.74 -2.43
C GLY A 200 -6.27 5.24 -2.53
N ARG A 201 -6.42 6.02 -1.45
CA ARG A 201 -6.20 7.48 -1.50
C ARG A 201 -4.73 7.80 -1.77
N LYS A 202 -4.49 8.68 -2.73
CA LYS A 202 -3.16 9.22 -3.06
C LYS A 202 -3.00 10.64 -2.49
N PRO A 203 -1.77 11.03 -2.08
CA PRO A 203 -0.55 10.21 -2.03
C PRO A 203 -0.50 9.25 -0.83
N ASN A 204 -1.33 9.46 0.18
CA ASN A 204 -1.26 8.72 1.44
C ASN A 204 -2.62 8.03 1.70
N PRO A 205 -2.64 6.69 1.85
CA PRO A 205 -3.86 5.97 2.21
C PRO A 205 -4.30 6.32 3.62
N ILE A 206 -5.61 6.23 3.84
CA ILE A 206 -6.26 6.55 5.11
C ILE A 206 -6.98 5.33 5.64
N TYR A 207 -6.80 5.10 6.94
CA TYR A 207 -7.46 4.04 7.69
C TYR A 207 -8.13 4.63 8.92
N PHE A 208 -9.36 4.21 9.17
CA PHE A 208 -10.05 4.48 10.42
C PHE A 208 -9.90 3.27 11.31
N VAL A 209 -9.24 3.45 12.45
CA VAL A 209 -8.96 2.37 13.39
C VAL A 209 -9.74 2.62 14.67
N LYS A 210 -10.61 1.68 15.03
CA LYS A 210 -11.40 1.72 16.25
C LYS A 210 -10.68 0.95 17.34
N HIS A 211 -10.61 1.52 18.54
CA HIS A 211 -10.02 0.85 19.69
C HIS A 211 -10.64 1.32 21.00
N LYS A 212 -10.64 0.46 22.01
CA LYS A 212 -11.25 0.74 23.30
C LYS A 212 -10.16 1.09 24.31
N ILE A 213 -10.18 2.31 24.83
CA ILE A 213 -9.22 2.83 25.82
C ILE A 213 -10.01 3.36 27.02
N ASN A 214 -9.68 2.90 28.24
CA ASN A 214 -10.35 3.33 29.49
C ASN A 214 -11.89 3.30 29.41
N ASP A 215 -12.43 2.15 28.96
CA ASP A 215 -13.87 1.93 28.74
C ASP A 215 -14.56 2.80 27.68
N THR A 216 -13.79 3.65 27.00
CA THR A 216 -14.28 4.54 25.95
C THR A 216 -13.90 3.98 24.58
N ASN A 217 -14.86 3.93 23.65
CA ASN A 217 -14.55 3.57 22.27
C ASN A 217 -14.01 4.80 21.54
N TRP A 218 -12.86 4.67 20.91
CA TRP A 218 -12.24 5.72 20.12
C TRP A 218 -12.14 5.30 18.67
N ILE A 219 -12.25 6.26 17.75
CA ILE A 219 -11.92 6.06 16.33
C ILE A 219 -10.80 7.04 15.97
N PHE A 220 -9.70 6.50 15.44
CA PHE A 220 -8.53 7.25 15.00
C PHE A 220 -8.52 7.35 13.48
N TRP A 221 -8.33 8.56 12.97
CA TRP A 221 -7.96 8.81 11.58
C TRP A 221 -6.45 8.67 11.44
N VAL A 222 -6.02 7.59 10.81
CA VAL A 222 -4.63 7.26 10.56
C VAL A 222 -4.29 7.44 9.08
N GLU A 223 -3.24 8.20 8.78
CA GLU A 223 -2.72 8.41 7.43
C GLU A 223 -1.31 7.79 7.33
N ILE A 224 -1.11 6.87 6.39
CA ILE A 224 0.19 6.22 6.18
C ILE A 224 0.94 6.95 5.07
N GLY A 225 2.06 7.60 5.41
CA GLY A 225 2.94 8.24 4.44
C GLY A 225 4.16 7.39 4.06
N ALA A 226 5.03 7.97 3.23
CA ALA A 226 6.28 7.31 2.83
C ALA A 226 7.16 6.94 4.04
N THR A 227 7.38 7.87 4.97
CA THR A 227 8.26 7.68 6.14
C THR A 227 7.55 7.74 7.49
N LYS A 228 6.30 8.21 7.53
CA LYS A 228 5.59 8.53 8.77
C LYS A 228 4.17 7.97 8.77
N THR A 229 3.73 7.47 9.92
CA THR A 229 2.33 7.21 10.22
C THR A 229 1.79 8.39 11.00
N ARG A 230 0.72 9.03 10.52
CA ARG A 230 0.18 10.26 11.11
C ARG A 230 -1.19 10.00 11.69
N ILE A 231 -1.40 10.39 12.93
CA ILE A 231 -2.76 10.53 13.48
C ILE A 231 -3.22 11.94 13.15
N LYS A 232 -4.32 12.06 12.42
CA LYS A 232 -4.87 13.35 11.99
C LYS A 232 -5.90 13.88 12.98
N TYR A 233 -6.79 12.99 13.42
CA TYR A 233 -7.88 13.23 14.37
C TYR A 233 -8.20 11.94 15.10
N PHE A 234 -8.81 12.07 16.28
CA PHE A 234 -9.48 10.96 16.93
C PHE A 234 -10.70 11.49 17.69
N VAL A 235 -11.72 10.65 17.85
CA VAL A 235 -12.98 11.05 18.47
C VAL A 235 -13.54 9.95 19.36
N ASN A 236 -14.27 10.37 20.39
CA ASN A 236 -15.01 9.45 21.23
C ASN A 236 -16.21 8.89 20.45
N ALA A 237 -16.14 7.61 20.11
CA ALA A 237 -17.16 6.87 19.39
C ALA A 237 -18.20 6.19 20.27
N THR A 238 -18.16 6.41 21.59
CA THR A 238 -19.14 5.85 22.50
C THR A 238 -20.54 6.38 22.16
N GLY A 239 -21.45 5.48 21.80
CA GLY A 239 -22.82 5.83 21.41
C GLY A 239 -22.97 6.37 19.97
N MET A 240 -21.90 6.44 19.18
CA MET A 240 -22.04 6.78 17.75
C MET A 240 -22.75 5.67 17.00
N LYS A 241 -23.80 6.03 16.25
CA LYS A 241 -24.45 5.17 15.26
C LYS A 241 -24.14 5.75 13.89
N LEU A 242 -23.41 4.99 13.07
CA LEU A 242 -23.17 5.36 11.68
C LEU A 242 -24.45 5.09 10.88
N GLU A 243 -25.07 6.13 10.33
CA GLU A 243 -26.19 5.96 9.41
C GLU A 243 -25.68 5.51 8.03
N LYS A 244 -26.50 4.75 7.31
CA LYS A 244 -26.12 4.02 6.08
C LYS A 244 -25.68 4.90 4.88
N ASN A 245 -25.67 6.23 5.01
CA ASN A 245 -25.34 7.19 3.93
C ASN A 245 -24.47 8.38 4.39
N GLN A 246 -23.89 8.34 5.59
CA GLN A 246 -22.99 9.38 6.07
C GLN A 246 -21.53 8.95 5.92
N TYR A 247 -20.67 9.84 5.43
CA TYR A 247 -19.24 9.58 5.40
C TYR A 247 -18.66 9.72 6.80
N LEU A 248 -18.09 8.64 7.36
CA LEU A 248 -17.47 8.64 8.69
C LEU A 248 -16.47 9.78 8.88
N ILE A 249 -15.74 10.17 7.82
CA ILE A 249 -14.76 11.26 7.87
C ILE A 249 -15.37 12.61 8.28
N ASN A 250 -16.59 12.91 7.81
CA ASN A 250 -17.25 14.17 8.11
C ASN A 250 -17.77 14.17 9.55
N GLU A 251 -18.30 13.04 10.02
CA GLU A 251 -18.72 12.83 11.40
C GLU A 251 -17.53 12.95 12.36
N ILE A 252 -16.40 12.29 12.06
CA ILE A 252 -15.17 12.43 12.86
C ILE A 252 -14.70 13.87 12.91
N PHE A 253 -14.70 14.58 11.78
CA PHE A 253 -14.22 15.96 11.74
C PHE A 253 -15.15 16.92 12.49
N ASN A 254 -16.46 16.81 12.29
CA ASN A 254 -17.45 17.63 12.98
C ASN A 254 -17.45 17.33 14.48
N LYS A 255 -17.44 16.04 14.84
CA LYS A 255 -17.42 15.62 16.23
C LYS A 255 -16.11 15.98 16.92
N ALA A 256 -14.97 15.95 16.26
CA ALA A 256 -13.71 16.43 16.83
C ALA A 256 -13.78 17.93 17.20
N LYS A 257 -14.57 18.72 16.45
CA LYS A 257 -14.81 20.14 16.77
C LYS A 257 -15.87 20.33 17.85
N GLU A 258 -16.94 19.54 17.83
CA GLU A 258 -18.04 19.63 18.80
C GLU A 258 -17.63 19.09 20.18
N ASP A 259 -16.90 17.98 20.21
CA ASP A 259 -16.32 17.35 21.40
C ASP A 259 -14.95 17.97 21.76
N ASP A 260 -14.62 19.19 21.31
CA ASP A 260 -13.39 19.87 21.74
C ASP A 260 -13.51 20.41 23.17
N GLY A 261 -13.92 19.55 24.11
CA GLY A 261 -13.95 19.86 25.54
C GLY A 261 -12.58 20.23 26.11
N CYS A 262 -11.51 20.03 25.34
CA CYS A 262 -10.14 20.34 25.68
C CYS A 262 -9.61 21.65 25.03
N GLY A 263 -10.34 22.26 24.09
CA GLY A 263 -9.89 23.45 23.35
C GLY A 263 -8.64 23.23 22.50
N CYS A 264 -8.38 21.99 22.05
CA CYS A 264 -7.18 21.60 21.31
C CYS A 264 -7.32 21.78 19.79
N TYR A 265 -8.55 21.94 19.29
CA TYR A 265 -8.91 22.04 17.88
C TYR A 265 -9.44 23.42 17.47
N GLU A 266 -9.57 24.37 18.41
CA GLU A 266 -9.80 25.79 18.13
C GLU A 266 -8.52 26.45 17.58
N GLU A 267 -8.61 27.13 16.43
CA GLU A 267 -7.55 27.99 15.84
C GLU A 267 -7.63 29.43 16.34
#